data_AF-A0A416D873-F1
#
_entry.id   AF-A0A416D873-F1
#
_cell.length_a   1.000
_cell.length_b   1.000
_cell.length_c   1.000
_cell.angle_alpha   90.00
_cell.angle_beta   90.00
_cell.angle_gamma   90.00
#
_symmetry.space_group_name_H-M   'P 1'
#
loop_
_entity.id
_entity.type
_entity.pdbx_description
1 polymer ?
#
loop_
_entity_poly.entity_id
_entity_poly.type
_entity_poly.pdbx_seq_one_letter_code
_entity_poly.pdbx_strand_id
1 'polypeptide(L)'
;MKTELYRSFEGKLDVGNEEGYIIYNIGGGRLQIERYNVWTHGPQEPFRIPSKLLPPEDYGNEAKIAELCVDAWYGRRAGTEIYFRNRWYSDEAIEKIQALHEDNVWQKYV
;
A
#
# COMPACT_ATOMS: atom_id res chain seq x y z
N MET A 1 -13.19 10.98 6.17
CA MET A 1 -13.96 9.73 6.02
C MET A 1 -13.37 8.97 4.84
N LYS A 2 -13.22 7.65 4.96
CA LYS A 2 -12.65 6.79 3.93
C LYS A 2 -13.79 6.22 3.10
N THR A 3 -13.74 6.33 1.78
CA THR A 3 -14.79 5.87 0.86
C THR A 3 -14.25 4.75 -0.02
N GLU A 4 -14.89 3.59 0.00
CA GLU A 4 -14.51 2.45 -0.85
C GLU A 4 -14.79 2.78 -2.33
N LEU A 5 -13.79 2.55 -3.18
CA LEU A 5 -13.88 2.77 -4.62
C LEU A 5 -13.90 1.46 -5.41
N TYR A 6 -13.17 0.46 -4.92
CA TYR A 6 -13.00 -0.81 -5.60
C TYR A 6 -12.61 -1.91 -4.62
N ARG A 7 -13.02 -3.13 -4.92
CA ARG A 7 -12.68 -4.36 -4.20
C ARG A 7 -12.48 -5.48 -5.22
N SER A 8 -11.37 -6.21 -5.12
CA SER A 8 -11.04 -7.30 -6.05
C SER A 8 -11.74 -8.64 -5.77
N PHE A 9 -12.58 -8.70 -4.74
CA PHE A 9 -13.26 -9.92 -4.32
C PHE A 9 -14.69 -9.64 -3.85
N GLU A 10 -15.57 -10.63 -3.95
CA GLU A 10 -16.92 -10.56 -3.38
C GLU A 10 -16.94 -11.16 -1.97
N GLY A 11 -17.62 -10.50 -1.03
CA GLY A 11 -17.78 -11.03 0.32
C GLY A 11 -16.46 -11.15 1.10
N LYS A 12 -16.02 -12.37 1.38
CA LYS A 12 -14.81 -12.68 2.16
C LYS A 12 -13.89 -13.56 1.32
N LEU A 13 -12.58 -13.34 1.46
CA LEU A 13 -11.58 -14.25 0.92
C LEU A 13 -11.71 -15.64 1.54
N ASP A 14 -11.42 -16.66 0.75
CA ASP A 14 -11.42 -18.07 1.14
C ASP A 14 -10.23 -18.81 0.52
N VAL A 15 -10.11 -20.12 0.74
CA VAL A 15 -9.01 -20.92 0.19
C VAL A 15 -9.03 -21.05 -1.34
N GLY A 16 -10.14 -20.70 -2.00
CA GLY A 16 -10.26 -20.65 -3.46
C GLY A 16 -9.91 -19.26 -4.03
N ASN A 17 -10.02 -18.21 -3.22
CA ASN A 17 -9.67 -16.82 -3.53
C ASN A 17 -8.89 -16.23 -2.36
N GLU A 18 -7.62 -16.59 -2.31
CA GLU A 18 -6.78 -16.44 -1.11
C GLU A 18 -6.29 -15.01 -0.87
N GLU A 19 -6.21 -14.19 -1.93
CA GLU A 19 -5.70 -12.82 -1.88
C GLU A 19 -6.69 -11.83 -2.48
N GLY A 20 -6.64 -10.60 -1.98
CA GLY A 20 -7.44 -9.51 -2.52
C GLY A 20 -7.04 -8.18 -1.92
N TYR A 21 -7.68 -7.11 -2.38
CA TYR A 21 -7.42 -5.76 -1.93
C TYR A 21 -8.66 -4.89 -2.04
N ILE A 22 -8.66 -3.81 -1.27
CA ILE A 22 -9.69 -2.79 -1.31
C ILE A 22 -9.00 -1.44 -1.49
N ILE A 23 -9.49 -0.64 -2.43
CA ILE A 23 -9.01 0.70 -2.73
C ILE A 23 -10.02 1.69 -2.18
N TYR A 24 -9.49 2.71 -1.50
CA TYR A 24 -10.30 3.74 -0.88
C TYR A 24 -9.81 5.13 -1.20
N ASN A 25 -10.75 6.05 -1.43
CA ASN A 25 -10.49 7.48 -1.38
C ASN A 25 -10.39 7.92 0.08
N ILE A 26 -9.30 8.61 0.43
CA ILE A 26 -9.10 9.18 1.77
C ILE A 26 -9.13 10.72 1.78
N GLY A 27 -9.48 11.34 0.64
CA GLY A 27 -9.46 12.79 0.43
C GLY A 27 -8.09 13.31 -0.01
N GLY A 28 -8.02 14.60 -0.35
CA GLY A 28 -6.76 15.27 -0.72
C GLY A 28 -6.07 14.71 -1.97
N GLY A 29 -6.81 14.04 -2.86
CA GLY A 29 -6.24 13.40 -4.05
C GLY A 29 -5.38 12.16 -3.73
N ARG A 30 -5.68 11.45 -2.63
CA ARG A 30 -4.95 10.25 -2.22
C ARG A 30 -5.85 9.03 -2.13
N LEU A 31 -5.24 7.89 -2.44
CA LEU A 31 -5.83 6.57 -2.30
C LEU A 31 -5.12 5.83 -1.17
N GLN A 32 -5.88 5.02 -0.43
CA GLN A 32 -5.35 4.01 0.47
C GLN A 32 -5.72 2.63 -0.07
N ILE A 33 -4.73 1.74 -0.16
CA ILE A 33 -4.90 0.37 -0.61
C ILE A 33 -4.62 -0.54 0.58
N GLU A 34 -5.56 -1.43 0.86
CA GLU A 34 -5.44 -2.47 1.88
C GLU A 34 -5.42 -3.82 1.20
N ARG A 35 -4.37 -4.60 1.43
CA ARG A 35 -4.19 -5.94 0.90
C ARG A 35 -4.55 -6.97 1.96
N TYR A 36 -5.23 -8.02 1.54
CA TYR A 36 -5.78 -9.07 2.37
C TYR A 36 -5.31 -10.42 1.84
N ASN A 37 -4.98 -11.34 2.73
CA ASN A 37 -4.62 -12.71 2.39
C ASN A 37 -5.13 -13.65 3.51
N VAL A 38 -5.67 -14.82 3.16
CA VAL A 38 -6.26 -15.81 4.10
C VAL A 38 -5.24 -16.54 4.97
N TRP A 39 -4.00 -16.68 4.50
CA TRP A 39 -2.90 -17.36 5.20
C TRP A 39 -2.14 -16.46 6.16
N THR A 40 -2.19 -15.14 5.95
CA THR A 40 -1.59 -14.17 6.87
C THR A 40 -2.55 -13.84 8.01
N HIS A 41 -2.11 -14.00 9.26
CA HIS A 41 -2.86 -13.62 10.47
C HIS A 41 -3.02 -12.09 10.67
N GLY A 42 -2.74 -11.28 9.65
CA GLY A 42 -2.91 -9.82 9.69
C GLY A 42 -3.05 -9.23 8.29
N PRO A 43 -3.71 -8.07 8.15
CA PRO A 43 -3.70 -7.32 6.91
C PRO A 43 -2.25 -7.00 6.54
N GLN A 44 -1.90 -7.20 5.27
CA GLN A 44 -0.64 -6.66 4.75
C GLN A 44 -0.66 -5.14 4.93
N GLU A 45 0.50 -4.57 5.21
CA GLU A 45 0.68 -3.17 5.54
C GLU A 45 -0.05 -2.27 4.52
N PRO A 46 -1.06 -1.50 4.94
CA PRO A 46 -1.73 -0.62 4.02
C PRO A 46 -0.76 0.43 3.51
N PHE A 47 -0.92 0.80 2.26
CA PHE A 47 -0.12 1.85 1.64
C PHE A 47 -1.02 2.89 1.00
N ARG A 48 -0.47 4.09 0.82
CA ARG A 48 -1.14 5.23 0.23
C ARG A 48 -0.34 5.76 -0.94
N ILE A 49 -1.07 6.25 -1.93
CA ILE A 49 -0.52 6.81 -3.15
C ILE A 49 -1.31 8.04 -3.57
N PRO A 50 -0.75 8.95 -4.37
CA PRO A 50 -1.52 9.97 -5.07
C PRO A 50 -2.44 9.28 -6.09
N SER A 51 -3.70 9.73 -6.19
CA SER A 51 -4.70 9.11 -7.09
C SER A 51 -4.28 9.11 -8.55
N LYS A 52 -3.48 10.10 -8.98
CA LYS A 52 -2.91 10.17 -10.33
C LYS A 52 -2.02 8.98 -10.70
N LEU A 53 -1.47 8.24 -9.73
CA LEU A 53 -0.63 7.07 -10.00
C LEU A 53 -1.43 5.81 -10.34
N LEU A 54 -2.71 5.80 -9.97
CA LEU A 54 -3.61 4.67 -10.16
C LEU A 54 -4.98 5.21 -10.58
N PRO A 55 -5.18 5.46 -11.88
CA PRO A 55 -6.47 5.91 -12.37
C PRO A 55 -7.52 4.76 -12.28
N PRO A 56 -8.83 5.07 -12.27
CA PRO A 56 -9.88 4.08 -12.01
C PRO A 56 -9.88 2.85 -12.94
N GLU A 57 -9.48 3.01 -14.19
CA GLU A 57 -9.33 1.93 -15.18
C GLU A 57 -8.30 0.86 -14.76
N ASP A 58 -7.36 1.21 -13.91
CA ASP A 58 -6.32 0.31 -13.39
C ASP A 58 -6.66 -0.28 -12.03
N TYR A 59 -7.85 -0.02 -11.48
CA TYR A 59 -8.21 -0.53 -10.15
C TYR A 59 -8.23 -2.07 -10.08
N GLY A 60 -8.47 -2.76 -11.19
CA GLY A 60 -8.36 -4.23 -11.27
C GLY A 60 -6.98 -4.74 -11.67
N ASN A 61 -5.98 -3.88 -11.88
CA ASN A 61 -4.66 -4.26 -12.36
C ASN A 61 -3.73 -4.66 -11.20
N GLU A 62 -3.80 -5.92 -10.80
CA GLU A 62 -3.02 -6.49 -9.69
C GLU A 62 -1.51 -6.25 -9.80
N ALA A 63 -0.94 -6.39 -11.01
CA ALA A 63 0.48 -6.18 -11.22
C ALA A 63 0.91 -4.74 -10.90
N LYS A 64 0.09 -3.76 -11.32
CA LYS A 64 0.33 -2.34 -11.01
C LYS A 64 0.15 -2.03 -9.53
N ILE A 65 -0.83 -2.64 -8.86
CA ILE A 65 -1.01 -2.53 -7.42
C ILE A 65 0.20 -3.08 -6.66
N ALA A 66 0.72 -4.24 -7.09
CA ALA A 66 1.90 -4.86 -6.49
C ALA A 66 3.16 -3.98 -6.68
N GLU A 67 3.37 -3.41 -7.87
CA GLU A 67 4.45 -2.46 -8.13
C GLU A 67 4.38 -1.24 -7.19
N LEU A 68 3.19 -0.63 -7.07
CA LEU A 68 2.99 0.53 -6.19
C LEU A 68 3.19 0.19 -4.71
N CYS A 69 2.83 -1.02 -4.30
CA CYS A 69 3.09 -1.52 -2.95
C CYS A 69 4.60 -1.63 -2.68
N VAL A 70 5.36 -2.20 -3.62
CA VAL A 70 6.83 -2.30 -3.53
C VAL A 70 7.46 -0.90 -3.50
N ASP A 71 6.99 0.01 -4.34
CA ASP A 71 7.50 1.38 -4.36
C ASP A 71 7.25 2.11 -3.05
N ALA A 72 6.07 1.97 -2.45
CA ALA A 72 5.78 2.52 -1.13
C ALA A 72 6.61 1.84 -0.03
N TRP A 73 6.79 0.51 -0.11
CA TRP A 73 7.59 -0.26 0.85
C TRP A 73 9.05 0.18 0.90
N TYR A 74 9.62 0.59 -0.24
CA TYR A 74 11.01 1.03 -0.33
C TYR A 74 11.19 2.55 -0.45
N GLY A 75 10.11 3.33 -0.38
CA GLY A 75 10.15 4.79 -0.53
C GLY A 75 10.64 5.27 -1.91
N ARG A 76 10.44 4.47 -2.97
CA ARG A 76 11.02 4.70 -4.31
C ARG A 76 10.19 5.63 -5.19
N ARG A 77 8.95 5.94 -4.79
CA ARG A 77 8.04 6.76 -5.59
C ARG A 77 7.51 7.93 -4.78
N ALA A 78 7.60 9.10 -5.37
CA ALA A 78 7.23 10.36 -4.74
C ALA A 78 5.77 10.37 -4.28
N GLY A 79 5.55 10.79 -3.03
CA GLY A 79 4.22 10.88 -2.44
C GLY A 79 3.58 9.52 -2.15
N THR A 80 4.37 8.47 -1.97
CA THR A 80 3.89 7.20 -1.42
C THR A 80 4.03 7.20 0.09
N GLU A 81 3.14 6.48 0.77
CA GLU A 81 3.27 6.22 2.21
C GLU A 81 2.98 4.76 2.49
N ILE A 82 3.64 4.18 3.49
CA ILE A 82 3.32 2.85 3.97
C ILE A 82 3.14 2.84 5.49
N TYR A 83 2.17 2.07 5.96
CA TYR A 83 1.92 1.91 7.38
C TYR A 83 2.78 0.78 7.93
N PHE A 84 3.66 1.07 8.87
CA PHE A 84 4.52 0.10 9.52
C PHE A 84 4.59 0.41 11.02
N ARG A 85 4.54 -0.61 11.88
CA ARG A 85 4.66 -0.46 13.36
C ARG A 85 3.87 0.71 13.95
N ASN A 86 2.58 0.79 13.64
CA ASN A 86 1.65 1.82 14.12
C ASN A 86 1.89 3.26 13.62
N ARG A 87 2.65 3.43 12.54
CA ARG A 87 2.95 4.73 11.97
C ARG A 87 2.97 4.72 10.45
N TRP A 88 2.59 5.84 9.84
CA TRP A 88 2.77 6.08 8.42
C TRP A 88 4.17 6.65 8.15
N TYR A 89 4.87 6.05 7.20
CA TYR A 89 6.17 6.50 6.70
C TYR A 89 6.01 6.95 5.26
N SER A 90 6.37 8.20 4.98
CA SER A 90 6.45 8.73 3.61
C SER A 90 7.72 8.26 2.90
N ASP A 91 7.71 8.35 1.58
CA ASP A 91 8.89 8.17 0.73
C ASP A 91 10.10 8.98 1.23
N GLU A 92 9.93 10.27 1.53
CA GLU A 92 11.02 11.11 2.07
C GLU A 92 11.54 10.64 3.45
N ALA A 93 10.66 10.10 4.30
CA ALA A 93 11.07 9.61 5.62
C ALA A 93 11.88 8.32 5.49
N ILE A 94 11.44 7.44 4.59
CA ILE A 94 12.14 6.20 4.26
C ILE A 94 13.51 6.52 3.67
N GLU A 95 13.58 7.42 2.68
CA GLU A 95 14.84 7.84 2.05
C GLU A 95 15.83 8.38 3.08
N LYS A 96 15.38 9.21 4.03
CA LYS A 96 16.24 9.73 5.12
C LYS A 96 16.78 8.63 6.02
N ILE A 97 15.97 7.63 6.36
CA ILE A 97 16.41 6.48 7.17
C ILE A 97 17.43 5.66 6.38
N GLN A 98 17.16 5.37 5.11
CA GLN A 98 18.06 4.61 4.24
C GLN A 98 19.41 5.32 4.08
N ALA A 99 19.40 6.64 3.84
CA ALA A 99 20.62 7.43 3.71
C ALA A 99 21.43 7.51 5.02
N LEU A 100 20.75 7.61 6.17
CA LEU A 100 21.42 7.65 7.49
C LEU A 100 22.13 6.35 7.83
N HIS A 101 21.58 5.21 7.39
CA HIS A 101 22.08 3.88 7.74
C HIS A 101 22.80 3.16 6.61
N GLU A 102 22.84 3.75 5.40
CA GLU A 102 23.37 3.15 4.18
C GLU A 102 22.78 1.75 3.88
N ASP A 103 21.51 1.53 4.25
CA ASP A 103 20.79 0.26 4.05
C ASP A 103 19.38 0.54 3.50
N ASN A 104 19.00 -0.18 2.45
CA ASN A 104 17.68 -0.07 1.84
C ASN A 104 16.56 -0.67 2.71
N VAL A 105 16.89 -1.52 3.67
CA VAL A 105 15.94 -2.17 4.59
C VAL A 105 15.69 -1.29 5.81
N TRP A 106 15.07 -0.13 5.58
CA TRP A 106 14.81 0.91 6.58
C TRP A 106 14.00 0.41 7.79
N GLN A 107 13.20 -0.64 7.62
CA GLN A 107 12.34 -1.24 8.65
C GLN A 107 13.10 -1.73 9.88
N LYS A 108 14.40 -2.01 9.75
CA LYS A 108 15.27 -2.43 10.86
C LYS A 108 15.51 -1.32 11.89
N TYR A 109 15.31 -0.05 11.50
CA TYR A 109 15.74 1.12 12.25
C TYR A 109 14.59 1.91 12.88
N VAL A 110 13.35 1.38 12.82
CA VAL A 110 12.12 2.07 13.23
C VAL A 110 11.22 1.26 14.14
#